data_AF-A0A7Y2MVG2-F1
#
_entry.id   AF-A0A7Y2MVG2-F1
#
_cell.length_a   1.000
_cell.length_b   1.000
_cell.length_c   1.000
_cell.angle_alpha   90.00
_cell.angle_beta   90.00
_cell.angle_gamma   90.00
#
_symmetry.space_group_name_H-M   'P 1'
#
loop_
_entity.id
_entity.type
_entity.pdbx_description
1 polymer ?
#
loop_
_entity_poly.entity_id
_entity_poly.type
_entity_poly.pdbx_seq_one_letter_code
_entity_poly.pdbx_strand_id
1 'polypeptide(L)'
;VVWSTADADDELVQGAVNRHQERDKGLGAALGPQAGSAAARAFEDSGYEVFAALTPWVLDDPAESPLVVRLVDGWVEAACEVEPAAAVRFAAWGRRRVREFRSGDVELRVGHVDVLALPR
;
A
#
# COMPACT_ATOMS: atom_id res chain seq x y z
N VAL A 1 -5.07 1.67 1.74
CA VAL A 1 -4.40 2.77 2.48
C VAL A 1 -5.48 3.74 2.93
N VAL A 2 -5.39 4.29 4.13
CA VAL A 2 -6.36 5.25 4.66
C VAL A 2 -5.60 6.41 5.28
N TRP A 3 -5.95 7.63 4.89
CA TRP A 3 -5.51 8.84 5.56
C TRP A 3 -6.61 9.28 6.52
N SER A 4 -6.24 9.81 7.68
CA SER A 4 -7.20 10.31 8.69
C SER A 4 -8.09 11.45 8.18
N THR A 5 -7.59 12.25 7.23
CA THR A 5 -8.36 13.28 6.52
C THR A 5 -8.29 13.04 5.01
N ALA A 6 -9.43 13.12 4.32
CA ALA A 6 -9.53 12.85 2.88
C ALA A 6 -8.89 13.96 2.02
N ASP A 7 -8.24 13.55 0.93
CA ASP A 7 -7.79 14.42 -0.18
C ASP A 7 -8.52 13.98 -1.46
N ALA A 8 -8.87 14.94 -2.32
CA ALA A 8 -9.62 14.70 -3.54
C ALA A 8 -8.94 13.73 -4.53
N ASP A 9 -7.63 13.51 -4.41
CA ASP A 9 -6.85 12.64 -5.28
C ASP A 9 -6.49 11.28 -4.64
N ASP A 10 -6.91 11.00 -3.39
CA ASP A 10 -6.58 9.74 -2.71
C ASP A 10 -7.06 8.51 -3.46
N GLU A 11 -8.33 8.50 -3.87
CA GLU A 11 -8.93 7.36 -4.57
C GLU A 11 -8.28 7.15 -5.95
N LEU A 12 -7.94 8.25 -6.62
CA LEU A 12 -7.26 8.20 -7.91
C LEU A 12 -5.89 7.52 -7.77
N VAL A 13 -5.08 7.97 -6.81
CA VAL A 13 -3.74 7.39 -6.59
C VAL A 13 -3.85 5.96 -6.11
N GLN A 14 -4.73 5.67 -5.14
CA GLN A 14 -4.95 4.32 -4.64
C GLN A 14 -5.38 3.35 -5.77
N GLY A 15 -6.28 3.78 -6.65
CA GLY A 15 -6.71 2.98 -7.79
C GLY A 15 -5.57 2.71 -8.78
N ALA A 16 -4.72 3.69 -9.05
CA ALA A 16 -3.54 3.50 -9.90
C ALA A 16 -2.52 2.55 -9.27
N VAL A 17 -2.25 2.68 -7.97
CA VAL A 17 -1.34 1.79 -7.22
C VAL A 17 -1.87 0.35 -7.18
N ASN A 18 -3.16 0.14 -6.90
CA ASN A 18 -3.74 -1.21 -6.88
C ASN A 18 -3.64 -1.88 -8.25
N ARG A 19 -3.92 -1.15 -9.34
CA ARG A 19 -3.70 -1.67 -10.72
C ARG A 19 -2.24 -1.97 -10.99
N HIS A 20 -1.31 -1.15 -10.49
CA HIS A 20 0.13 -1.43 -10.61
C HIS A 20 0.50 -2.74 -9.90
N GLN A 21 -0.08 -3.01 -8.74
CA GLN A 21 0.19 -4.20 -7.93
C GLN A 21 -0.29 -5.50 -8.58
N GLU A 22 -1.24 -5.44 -9.52
CA GLU A 22 -1.78 -6.60 -10.25
C GLU A 22 -1.05 -6.90 -11.58
N ARG A 23 -0.12 -6.02 -11.99
CA ARG A 23 0.72 -6.26 -13.17
C ARG A 23 1.66 -7.43 -12.96
N ASP A 24 2.09 -8.04 -14.06
CA ASP A 24 3.17 -9.03 -14.03
C ASP A 24 4.47 -8.41 -13.49
N LYS A 25 5.07 -9.08 -12.50
CA LYS A 25 6.33 -8.68 -11.85
C LYS A 25 7.49 -9.64 -12.17
N GLY A 26 7.35 -10.45 -13.23
CA GLY A 26 8.35 -11.43 -13.69
C GLY A 26 8.02 -12.88 -13.32
N LEU A 27 6.89 -13.12 -12.65
CA LEU A 27 6.42 -14.46 -12.23
C LEU A 27 4.97 -14.72 -12.66
N GLY A 28 4.43 -13.92 -13.58
CA GLY A 28 3.01 -13.90 -13.93
C GLY A 28 2.27 -12.77 -13.22
N ALA A 29 0.97 -12.65 -13.51
CA ALA A 29 0.10 -11.63 -12.92
C ALA A 29 0.13 -11.71 -11.38
N ALA A 30 0.54 -10.61 -10.74
CA ALA A 30 0.56 -10.54 -9.30
C ALA A 30 -0.88 -10.41 -8.75
N LEU A 31 -1.12 -10.96 -7.55
CA LEU A 31 -2.43 -10.92 -6.90
C LEU A 31 -2.70 -9.59 -6.16
N GLY A 32 -1.73 -8.67 -6.21
CA GLY A 32 -1.80 -7.37 -5.56
C GLY A 32 -2.27 -7.44 -4.10
N PRO A 33 -3.28 -6.63 -3.70
CA PRO A 33 -3.79 -6.63 -2.33
C PRO A 33 -4.33 -7.98 -1.83
N GLN A 34 -4.67 -8.91 -2.72
CA GLN A 34 -5.20 -10.23 -2.36
C GLN A 34 -4.09 -11.23 -2.00
N ALA A 35 -2.83 -10.91 -2.27
CA ALA A 35 -1.70 -11.83 -2.15
C ALA A 35 -1.59 -12.51 -0.78
N GLY A 36 -1.76 -11.76 0.32
CA GLY A 36 -1.68 -12.33 1.68
C GLY A 36 -2.77 -13.38 1.94
N SER A 37 -4.01 -13.08 1.57
CA SER A 37 -5.13 -14.02 1.73
C SER A 37 -4.99 -15.26 0.83
N ALA A 38 -4.45 -15.09 -0.37
CA ALA A 38 -4.20 -16.19 -1.30
C ALA A 38 -3.07 -17.09 -0.81
N ALA A 39 -2.00 -16.51 -0.26
CA ALA A 39 -0.90 -17.26 0.35
C ALA A 39 -1.38 -18.11 1.54
N ALA A 40 -2.19 -17.53 2.42
CA ALA A 40 -2.77 -18.26 3.55
C ALA A 40 -3.58 -19.49 3.08
N ARG A 41 -4.50 -19.31 2.13
CA ARG A 41 -5.30 -20.41 1.57
C ARG A 41 -4.45 -21.48 0.91
N ALA A 42 -3.43 -21.09 0.14
CA ALA A 42 -2.54 -22.03 -0.53
C ALA A 42 -1.78 -22.92 0.47
N PHE A 43 -1.37 -22.38 1.62
CA PHE A 43 -0.73 -23.16 2.67
C PHE A 43 -1.72 -24.09 3.40
N GLU A 44 -2.94 -23.62 3.68
CA GLU A 44 -4.00 -24.45 4.26
C GLU A 44 -4.32 -25.65 3.36
N ASP A 45 -4.50 -25.42 2.06
CA ASP A 45 -4.75 -26.45 1.05
C ASP A 45 -3.58 -27.45 0.94
N SER A 46 -2.37 -27.02 1.30
CA SER A 46 -1.16 -27.85 1.34
C SER A 46 -0.97 -28.60 2.68
N GLY A 47 -1.91 -28.48 3.62
CA GLY A 47 -1.92 -29.21 4.89
C GLY A 47 -1.18 -28.55 6.05
N TYR A 48 -0.73 -27.30 5.88
CA TYR A 48 -0.08 -26.53 6.94
C TYR A 48 -1.11 -26.06 7.98
N GLU A 49 -0.62 -25.79 9.19
CA GLU A 49 -1.36 -24.97 10.15
C GLU A 49 -1.03 -23.50 9.90
N VAL A 50 -2.06 -22.69 9.63
CA VAL A 50 -1.91 -21.29 9.20
C VAL A 50 -2.50 -20.34 10.23
N PHE A 51 -1.73 -19.30 10.53
CA PHE A 51 -2.13 -18.17 11.36
C PHE A 51 -2.05 -16.90 10.52
N ALA A 52 -3.10 -16.11 10.51
CA ALA A 52 -3.13 -14.82 9.84
C ALA A 52 -3.62 -13.73 10.80
N ALA A 53 -2.95 -12.58 10.78
CA ALA A 53 -3.31 -11.44 11.61
C ALA A 53 -3.30 -10.15 10.79
N LEU A 54 -4.31 -9.30 10.99
CA LEU A 54 -4.28 -7.93 10.49
C LEU A 54 -3.30 -7.11 11.33
N THR A 55 -2.24 -6.63 10.69
CA THR A 55 -1.14 -5.90 11.34
C THR A 55 -0.86 -4.57 10.62
N PRO A 56 -1.90 -3.73 10.45
CA PRO A 56 -1.77 -2.51 9.67
C PRO A 56 -0.69 -1.60 10.26
N TRP A 57 0.10 -0.99 9.39
CA TRP A 57 1.02 0.05 9.83
C TRP A 57 0.19 1.29 10.14
N VAL A 58 0.36 1.83 11.34
CA VAL A 58 -0.22 3.09 11.77
C VAL A 58 0.97 4.04 11.93
N LEU A 59 1.01 5.07 11.09
CA LEU A 59 2.00 6.11 11.12
C LEU A 59 1.26 7.38 11.55
N ASP A 60 1.58 7.88 12.73
CA ASP A 60 0.89 9.00 13.39
C ASP A 60 1.86 9.99 14.05
N ASP A 61 3.17 9.70 14.04
CA ASP A 61 4.20 10.59 14.55
C ASP A 61 4.95 11.27 13.38
N PRO A 62 5.02 12.62 13.33
CA PRO A 62 5.84 13.34 12.37
C PRO A 62 7.31 12.89 12.30
N ALA A 63 7.87 12.28 13.35
CA ALA A 63 9.20 11.67 13.34
C ALA A 63 9.34 10.54 12.31
N GLU A 64 8.23 9.90 11.92
CA GLU A 64 8.15 8.82 10.92
C GLU A 64 8.10 9.37 9.48
N SER A 65 8.17 10.69 9.30
CA SER A 65 8.17 11.36 8.00
C SER A 65 9.14 10.75 6.97
N PRO A 66 10.36 10.29 7.32
CA PRO A 66 11.23 9.63 6.34
C PRO A 66 10.58 8.37 5.71
N LEU A 67 9.85 7.58 6.50
CA LEU A 67 9.13 6.40 6.00
C LEU A 67 7.94 6.82 5.13
N VAL A 68 7.15 7.81 5.56
CA VAL A 68 6.00 8.31 4.78
C VAL A 68 6.42 8.87 3.44
N VAL A 69 7.53 9.62 3.37
CA VAL A 69 8.09 10.12 2.10
C VAL A 69 8.42 8.95 1.18
N ARG A 70 9.10 7.92 1.68
CA ARG A 70 9.46 6.75 0.88
C ARG A 70 8.24 5.99 0.36
N LEU A 71 7.20 5.85 1.17
CA LEU A 71 5.93 5.23 0.77
C LEU A 71 5.23 6.05 -0.31
N VAL A 72 5.08 7.35 -0.09
CA VAL A 72 4.40 8.26 -1.03
C VAL A 72 5.15 8.37 -2.35
N ASP A 73 6.48 8.50 -2.33
CA ASP A 73 7.28 8.54 -3.55
C ASP A 73 7.12 7.26 -4.37
N GLY A 74 7.15 6.08 -3.72
CA GLY A 74 6.92 4.80 -4.39
C GLY A 74 5.50 4.66 -4.96
N TRP A 75 4.48 5.18 -4.26
CA TRP A 75 3.11 5.20 -4.78
C TRP A 75 2.95 6.13 -5.97
N VAL A 76 3.59 7.31 -5.95
CA VAL A 76 3.59 8.24 -7.08
C VAL A 76 4.29 7.63 -8.28
N GLU A 77 5.44 6.99 -8.10
CA GLU A 77 6.15 6.28 -9.18
C GLU A 77 5.28 5.17 -9.79
N ALA A 78 4.72 4.29 -8.96
CA ALA A 78 3.83 3.22 -9.39
C ALA A 78 2.59 3.75 -10.13
N ALA A 79 1.98 4.81 -9.63
CA ALA A 79 0.84 5.45 -10.29
C ALA A 79 1.22 6.08 -11.64
N CYS A 80 2.38 6.75 -11.72
CA CYS A 80 2.89 7.33 -12.97
C CYS A 80 3.15 6.26 -14.04
N GLU A 81 3.64 5.08 -13.67
CA GLU A 81 3.81 3.98 -14.62
C GLU A 81 2.47 3.47 -15.20
N VAL A 82 1.40 3.51 -14.41
CA VAL A 82 0.07 3.05 -14.81
C VAL A 82 -0.66 4.10 -15.64
N GLU A 83 -0.53 5.38 -15.27
CA GLU A 83 -1.23 6.48 -15.93
C GLU A 83 -0.30 7.70 -16.10
N PRO A 84 0.61 7.66 -17.08
CA PRO A 84 1.61 8.73 -17.28
C PRO A 84 0.98 10.11 -17.51
N ALA A 85 -0.21 10.15 -18.12
CA ALA A 85 -0.94 11.40 -18.38
C ALA A 85 -1.34 12.16 -17.11
N ALA A 86 -1.45 11.47 -15.96
CA ALA A 86 -1.81 12.05 -14.67
C ALA A 86 -0.59 12.34 -13.78
N ALA A 87 0.65 12.18 -14.28
CA ALA A 87 1.88 12.28 -13.47
C ALA A 87 2.01 13.60 -12.68
N VAL A 88 1.62 14.74 -13.28
CA VAL A 88 1.65 16.04 -12.60
C VAL A 88 0.70 16.06 -11.40
N ARG A 89 -0.49 15.44 -11.53
CA ARG A 89 -1.50 15.33 -10.48
C ARG A 89 -1.02 14.42 -9.35
N PHE A 90 -0.45 13.26 -9.67
CA PHE A 90 0.15 12.34 -8.69
C PHE A 90 1.27 13.00 -7.88
N ALA A 91 2.19 13.69 -8.56
CA ALA A 91 3.27 14.41 -7.88
C ALA A 91 2.73 15.55 -6.99
N ALA A 92 1.65 16.23 -7.39
CA ALA A 92 1.01 17.25 -6.57
C ALA A 92 0.37 16.64 -5.32
N TRP A 93 -0.35 15.53 -5.46
CA TRP A 93 -0.90 14.77 -4.33
C TRP A 93 0.20 14.33 -3.35
N GLY A 94 1.29 13.74 -3.84
CA GLY A 94 2.36 13.26 -2.98
C GLY A 94 3.00 14.37 -2.14
N ARG A 95 3.22 15.56 -2.76
CA ARG A 95 3.72 16.74 -2.03
C ARG A 95 2.74 17.24 -0.96
N ARG A 96 1.42 17.18 -1.20
CA ARG A 96 0.40 17.57 -0.21
C ARG A 96 0.42 16.60 0.97
N ARG A 97 0.35 15.30 0.70
CA ARG A 97 0.34 14.26 1.75
C ARG A 97 1.58 14.27 2.63
N VAL A 98 2.77 14.40 2.04
CA VAL A 98 4.01 14.52 2.82
C VAL A 98 4.03 15.79 3.68
N ARG A 99 3.48 16.91 3.19
CA ARG A 99 3.41 18.15 3.96
C ARG A 99 2.45 18.01 5.14
N GLU A 100 1.24 17.51 4.90
CA GLU A 100 0.21 17.31 5.92
C GLU A 100 0.67 16.34 7.01
N PHE A 101 1.37 15.26 6.63
CA PHE A 101 1.91 14.32 7.61
C PHE A 101 2.98 14.98 8.48
N ARG A 102 3.88 15.76 7.87
CA ARG A 102 4.96 16.48 8.60
C ARG A 102 4.44 17.54 9.57
N SER A 103 3.29 18.16 9.29
CA SER A 103 2.65 19.09 10.22
C SER A 103 1.91 18.39 11.36
N GLY A 104 1.74 17.07 11.30
CA GLY A 104 0.89 16.31 12.22
C GLY A 104 -0.60 16.51 11.96
N ASP A 105 -0.97 17.01 10.78
CA ASP A 105 -2.38 17.25 10.41
C ASP A 105 -3.07 15.96 9.98
N VAL A 106 -2.30 14.94 9.58
CA VAL A 106 -2.83 13.64 9.15
C VAL A 106 -1.99 12.47 9.65
N GLU A 107 -2.68 11.42 10.06
CA GLU A 107 -2.18 10.06 10.24
C GLU A 107 -2.38 9.22 8.97
N LEU A 108 -1.52 8.23 8.76
CA LEU A 108 -1.54 7.29 7.65
C LEU A 108 -1.65 5.84 8.16
N ARG A 109 -2.67 5.12 7.69
CA ARG A 109 -2.82 3.68 7.91
C ARG A 109 -2.63 2.89 6.62
N VAL A 110 -1.68 1.96 6.62
CA VAL A 110 -1.44 1.03 5.49
C VAL A 110 -1.92 -0.36 5.90
N GLY A 111 -2.86 -0.91 5.14
CA GLY A 111 -3.37 -2.25 5.39
C GLY A 111 -2.27 -3.29 5.20
N HIS A 112 -2.14 -4.20 6.17
CA HIS A 112 -1.16 -5.27 6.14
C HIS A 112 -1.74 -6.52 6.80
N VAL A 113 -1.34 -7.68 6.30
CA VAL A 113 -1.69 -8.98 6.87
C VAL A 113 -0.41 -9.80 6.95
N ASP A 114 -0.09 -10.25 8.15
CA ASP A 114 0.99 -11.20 8.38
C ASP A 114 0.43 -12.62 8.31
N VAL A 115 1.17 -13.51 7.63
CA VAL A 115 0.82 -14.92 7.46
C VAL A 115 1.97 -15.78 7.97
N LEU A 116 1.68 -16.66 8.93
CA LEU A 116 2.59 -17.68 9.44
C LEU A 116 2.02 -19.07 9.09
N ALA A 117 2.79 -19.90 8.40
CA ALA A 117 2.43 -21.27 8.07
C ALA A 117 3.46 -22.23 8.68
N LEU A 118 3.00 -23.18 9.49
CA LEU A 118 3.84 -24.18 10.16
C LEU A 118 3.53 -25.58 9.63
N PRO A 119 4.55 -26.42 9.36
CA PRO A 119 4.32 -27.82 9.03
C PRO A 119 3.73 -28.55 10.24
N ARG A 120 2.90 -29.56 9.97
CA ARG A 120 2.41 -30.49 10.99
C ARG A 120 3.38 -31.64 11.23
#